data_AF-A0A653MXX3-F1
#
_entry.id   AF-A0A653MXX3-F1
#
_cell.length_a   1.000
_cell.length_b   1.000
_cell.length_c   1.000
_cell.angle_alpha   90.00
_cell.angle_beta   90.00
_cell.angle_gamma   90.00
#
_symmetry.space_group_name_H-M   'P 1'
#
loop_
_entity.id
_entity.type
_entity.pdbx_description
1 polymer ?
#
loop_
_entity_poly.entity_id
_entity_poly.type
_entity_poly.pdbx_seq_one_letter_code
_entity_poly.pdbx_strand_id
1 'polypeptide(L)'
;MTVMDRSVEANPLDVALGVDEETSESRPVSRRRDMLIAAGVIAVGGASIALAFAVVPATGGDPFGPRWWPTVLGGAIVLLGALLVGVAIRKPDAPSEDAPTKRGISRMLLMLAAIAAYGVAWYFLHFVIVTLLLAAGLTFVLGGRGWRDLVLFPVIVTVVLYGVFGLLLGVPL
;
A
#
# COMPACT_ATOMS: atom_id res chain seq x y z
N MET A 1 37.95 -13.18 -4.22
CA MET A 1 37.23 -12.07 -4.90
C MET A 1 36.28 -12.74 -5.89
N THR A 2 35.15 -13.23 -5.40
CA THR A 2 34.18 -14.00 -6.19
C THR A 2 32.94 -13.13 -6.28
N VAL A 3 32.78 -12.50 -7.44
CA VAL A 3 31.55 -11.79 -7.80
C VAL A 3 30.47 -12.86 -7.84
N MET A 4 29.63 -12.88 -6.80
CA MET A 4 28.35 -13.57 -6.85
C MET A 4 27.53 -12.88 -7.93
N ASP A 5 27.60 -13.45 -9.13
CA ASP A 5 26.54 -13.38 -10.12
C ASP A 5 25.29 -14.00 -9.48
N ARG A 6 24.63 -13.21 -8.63
CA ARG A 6 23.19 -13.37 -8.48
C ARG A 6 22.63 -12.73 -9.74
N SER A 7 22.51 -13.53 -10.79
CA SER A 7 21.43 -13.36 -11.75
C SER A 7 20.21 -13.03 -10.90
N VAL A 8 19.76 -11.78 -10.97
CA VAL A 8 18.57 -11.32 -10.27
C VAL A 8 17.48 -12.25 -10.76
N GLU A 9 17.17 -13.27 -9.96
CA GLU A 9 16.25 -14.32 -10.35
C GLU A 9 14.95 -13.59 -10.72
N ALA A 10 14.67 -13.56 -12.02
CA ALA A 10 13.60 -12.75 -12.56
C ALA A 10 12.35 -13.10 -11.77
N ASN A 11 11.62 -12.11 -11.26
CA ASN A 11 10.43 -12.44 -10.50
C ASN A 11 9.51 -13.20 -11.47
N PRO A 12 9.03 -14.41 -11.12
CA PRO A 12 8.11 -15.14 -11.97
C PRO A 12 6.89 -14.28 -12.36
N LEU A 13 6.53 -13.29 -11.53
CA LEU A 13 5.51 -12.29 -11.86
C LEU A 13 5.91 -11.34 -12.98
N ASP A 14 7.18 -10.94 -13.10
CA ASP A 14 7.61 -10.06 -14.19
C ASP A 14 7.54 -10.79 -15.53
N VAL A 15 7.90 -12.09 -15.53
CA VAL A 15 7.78 -12.97 -16.69
C VAL A 15 6.31 -13.18 -17.05
N ALA A 16 5.45 -13.47 -16.06
CA ALA A 16 4.02 -13.69 -16.27
C ALA A 16 3.26 -12.44 -16.74
N LEU A 17 3.69 -11.25 -16.30
CA LEU A 17 3.11 -9.97 -16.70
C LEU A 17 3.69 -9.44 -18.03
N GLY A 18 4.63 -10.17 -18.67
CA GLY A 18 5.27 -9.77 -19.92
C GLY A 18 6.01 -8.45 -19.79
N VAL A 19 6.63 -8.19 -18.63
CA VAL A 19 7.32 -6.93 -18.35
C VAL A 19 8.80 -7.09 -18.67
N ASP A 20 9.22 -6.55 -19.80
CA ASP A 20 10.63 -6.53 -20.20
C ASP A 20 11.48 -5.67 -19.26
N GLU A 21 12.78 -6.00 -19.12
CA GLU A 21 13.76 -5.13 -18.45
C GLU A 21 13.90 -3.83 -19.26
N GLU A 22 13.11 -2.82 -18.90
CA GLU A 22 13.32 -1.47 -19.43
C GLU A 22 14.60 -0.89 -18.82
N THR A 23 15.57 -0.59 -19.69
CA THR A 23 16.64 0.35 -19.38
C THR A 23 16.00 1.67 -18.97
N SER A 24 16.06 2.00 -17.68
CA SER A 24 15.51 3.22 -17.10
C SER A 24 16.21 4.43 -17.71
N GLU A 25 15.64 4.99 -18.79
CA GLU A 25 16.05 6.30 -19.26
C GLU A 25 15.64 7.34 -18.22
N SER A 26 16.63 8.06 -17.68
CA SER A 26 16.41 9.14 -16.72
C SER A 26 15.64 10.28 -17.39
N ARG A 27 14.30 10.28 -17.24
CA ARG A 27 13.47 11.41 -17.66
C ARG A 27 13.43 12.44 -16.54
N PRO A 28 13.59 13.74 -16.82
CA PRO A 28 13.48 14.76 -15.78
C PRO A 28 12.11 14.66 -15.07
N VAL A 29 12.11 14.71 -13.73
CA VAL A 29 10.87 14.84 -12.96
C VAL A 29 10.27 16.20 -13.31
N SER A 30 9.06 16.23 -13.88
CA SER A 30 8.37 17.51 -14.06
C SER A 30 7.67 17.89 -12.76
N ARG A 31 7.91 19.11 -12.27
CA ARG A 31 7.21 19.68 -11.09
C ARG A 31 5.69 19.54 -11.19
N ARG A 32 5.13 19.59 -12.42
CA ARG A 32 3.71 19.34 -12.70
C ARG A 32 3.27 17.93 -12.30
N ARG A 33 4.07 16.90 -12.57
CA ARG A 33 3.78 15.51 -12.19
C ARG A 33 3.70 15.36 -10.68
N ASP A 34 4.66 15.92 -9.95
CA ASP A 34 4.69 15.84 -8.49
C ASP A 34 3.51 16.61 -7.86
N MET A 35 3.14 17.75 -8.45
CA MET A 35 1.92 18.48 -8.06
C MET A 35 0.65 17.68 -8.34
N LEU A 36 0.56 16.98 -9.47
CA LEU A 36 -0.59 16.12 -9.79
C LEU A 36 -0.70 14.93 -8.82
N ILE A 37 0.43 14.30 -8.48
CA ILE A 37 0.48 13.22 -7.49
C ILE A 37 0.06 13.74 -6.12
N ALA A 38 0.63 14.87 -5.67
CA ALA A 38 0.30 15.47 -4.38
C ALA A 38 -1.19 15.86 -4.32
N ALA A 39 -1.73 16.46 -5.38
CA ALA A 39 -3.14 16.80 -5.48
C ALA A 39 -4.03 15.55 -5.39
N GLY A 40 -3.67 14.46 -6.08
CA GLY A 40 -4.35 13.18 -5.98
C GLY A 40 -4.34 12.61 -4.57
N VAL A 41 -3.19 12.60 -3.90
CA VAL A 41 -3.03 12.14 -2.51
C VAL A 41 -3.92 12.95 -1.56
N ILE A 42 -3.88 14.28 -1.66
CA ILE A 42 -4.72 15.17 -0.84
C ILE A 42 -6.20 14.93 -1.11
N ALA A 43 -6.60 14.77 -2.37
CA ALA A 43 -7.98 14.51 -2.75
C ALA A 43 -8.49 13.18 -2.16
N VAL A 44 -7.70 12.11 -2.19
CA VAL A 44 -8.03 10.82 -1.59
C VAL A 44 -8.16 10.93 -0.06
N GLY A 45 -7.22 11.63 0.59
CA GLY A 45 -7.29 11.88 2.03
C GLY A 45 -8.52 12.69 2.43
N GLY A 46 -8.82 13.77 1.70
CA GLY A 46 -10.00 14.60 1.90
C GLY A 46 -11.31 13.84 1.67
N ALA A 47 -11.39 13.03 0.60
CA ALA A 47 -12.54 12.17 0.34
C ALA A 47 -12.75 11.15 1.46
N SER A 48 -11.67 10.56 1.99
CA SER A 48 -11.74 9.61 3.12
C SER A 48 -12.33 10.29 4.37
N ILE A 49 -11.90 11.51 4.67
CA ILE A 49 -12.45 12.32 5.78
C ILE A 49 -13.93 12.63 5.52
N ALA A 50 -14.27 13.10 4.32
CA ALA A 50 -15.65 13.46 3.97
C ALA A 50 -16.60 12.26 4.10
N LEU A 51 -16.18 11.08 3.62
CA LEU A 51 -16.92 9.83 3.76
C LEU A 51 -17.05 9.42 5.22
N ALA A 52 -16.04 9.63 6.05
CA ALA A 52 -16.11 9.38 7.50
C ALA A 52 -17.23 10.18 8.17
N PHE A 53 -17.37 11.46 7.82
CA PHE A 53 -18.43 12.31 8.35
C PHE A 53 -19.82 11.94 7.84
N ALA A 54 -19.92 11.27 6.69
CA ALA A 54 -21.17 10.75 6.17
C ALA A 54 -21.67 9.49 6.92
N VAL A 55 -20.80 8.76 7.63
CA VAL A 55 -21.19 7.59 8.42
C VAL A 55 -21.93 8.05 9.67
N VAL A 56 -23.18 7.62 9.87
CA VAL A 56 -23.95 7.88 11.10
C VAL A 56 -23.28 7.12 12.26
N PRO A 57 -22.87 7.79 13.36
CA PRO A 57 -22.25 7.09 14.48
C PRO A 57 -23.26 6.13 15.11
N ALA A 58 -22.83 4.89 15.40
CA ALA A 58 -23.58 4.05 16.30
C ALA A 58 -23.68 4.76 17.67
N THR A 59 -24.89 4.85 18.22
CA THR A 59 -25.15 5.45 19.54
C THR A 59 -24.52 4.57 20.62
N GLY A 60 -23.26 4.82 20.93
CA GLY A 60 -22.51 4.16 22.00
C GLY A 60 -21.19 4.89 22.18
N GLY A 61 -20.84 5.22 23.42
CA GLY A 61 -19.63 5.98 23.79
C GLY A 61 -18.34 5.17 23.61
N ASP A 62 -18.17 4.55 22.45
CA ASP A 62 -16.99 3.79 22.10
C ASP A 62 -15.83 4.76 21.81
N PRO A 63 -14.70 4.69 22.54
CA PRO A 63 -13.59 5.62 22.40
C PRO A 63 -13.04 5.69 20.96
N PHE A 64 -13.20 4.61 20.19
CA PHE A 64 -12.79 4.49 18.79
C PHE A 64 -13.99 4.25 17.87
N GLY A 65 -14.91 5.21 17.83
CA GLY A 65 -16.09 5.13 16.97
C GLY A 65 -15.77 5.02 15.45
N PRO A 66 -16.74 4.65 14.61
CA PRO A 66 -16.55 4.34 13.17
C PRO A 66 -15.87 5.42 12.34
N ARG A 67 -15.85 6.67 12.84
CA ARG A 67 -15.26 7.84 12.19
C ARG A 67 -13.78 8.04 12.52
N TRP A 68 -13.28 7.50 13.65
CA TRP A 68 -11.94 7.79 14.17
C TRP A 68 -10.84 7.30 13.22
N TRP A 69 -10.90 6.03 12.82
CA TRP A 69 -9.90 5.46 11.91
C TRP A 69 -9.84 6.16 10.54
N PRO A 70 -10.98 6.36 9.83
CA PRO A 70 -10.98 7.10 8.57
C PRO A 70 -10.48 8.54 8.68
N THR A 71 -10.77 9.24 9.78
CA THR A 71 -10.32 10.64 9.96
C THR A 71 -8.84 10.72 10.27
N VAL A 72 -8.29 9.86 11.14
CA VAL A 72 -6.85 9.80 11.42
C VAL A 72 -6.07 9.44 10.16
N LEU A 73 -6.52 8.42 9.43
CA LEU A 73 -5.87 7.99 8.19
C LEU A 73 -5.94 9.07 7.11
N GLY A 74 -7.12 9.65 6.89
CA GLY A 74 -7.29 10.73 5.93
C GLY A 74 -6.46 11.97 6.28
N GLY A 75 -6.37 12.33 7.56
CA GLY A 75 -5.51 13.40 8.05
C GLY A 75 -4.03 13.15 7.79
N ALA A 76 -3.55 11.93 8.05
CA ALA A 76 -2.18 11.52 7.75
C ALA A 76 -1.89 11.59 6.23
N ILE A 77 -2.82 11.13 5.39
CA ILE A 77 -2.70 11.21 3.93
C ILE A 77 -2.61 12.67 3.47
N VAL A 78 -3.48 13.55 3.98
CA VAL A 78 -3.44 14.99 3.65
C VAL A 78 -2.12 15.62 4.09
N LEU A 79 -1.63 15.29 5.28
CA LEU A 79 -0.34 15.77 5.78
C LEU A 79 0.82 15.33 4.89
N LEU A 80 0.86 14.05 4.51
CA LEU A 80 1.88 13.51 3.60
C LEU A 80 1.82 14.20 2.22
N GLY A 81 0.62 14.45 1.70
CA GLY A 81 0.43 15.21 0.46
C GLY A 81 0.95 16.64 0.56
N ALA A 82 0.68 17.33 1.68
CA ALA A 82 1.18 18.68 1.93
C ALA A 82 2.71 18.72 2.06
N LEU A 83 3.32 17.73 2.72
CA LEU A 83 4.77 17.56 2.78
C LEU A 83 5.36 17.36 1.38
N LEU A 84 4.71 16.58 0.52
CA LEU A 84 5.14 16.34 -0.86
C LEU A 84 5.14 17.65 -1.67
N VAL A 85 4.13 18.50 -1.51
CA VAL A 85 4.10 19.85 -2.08
C VAL A 85 5.28 20.70 -1.58
N GLY A 86 5.54 20.67 -0.27
CA GLY A 86 6.66 21.39 0.33
C GLY A 86 8.02 20.96 -0.21
N VAL A 87 8.22 19.65 -0.44
CA VAL A 87 9.42 19.10 -1.07
C VAL A 87 9.52 19.54 -2.54
N ALA A 88 8.42 19.44 -3.30
CA ALA A 88 8.39 19.79 -4.73
C ALA A 88 8.70 21.27 -5.00
N ILE A 89 8.36 22.17 -4.07
CA ILE A 89 8.65 23.60 -4.18
C ILE A 89 10.12 23.90 -3.82
N ARG A 90 10.71 23.15 -2.87
CA ARG A 90 12.07 23.40 -2.34
C ARG A 90 13.18 22.74 -3.14
N LYS A 91 12.91 21.62 -3.83
CA LYS A 91 13.93 20.93 -4.64
C LYS A 91 14.13 21.65 -5.99
N PRO A 92 15.38 21.99 -6.37
CA PRO A 92 15.70 22.30 -7.76
C PRO A 92 15.35 21.11 -8.66
N ASP A 93 15.06 21.36 -9.94
CA ASP A 93 14.83 20.30 -10.92
C ASP A 93 16.09 19.44 -11.05
N ALA A 94 16.17 18.37 -10.25
CA ALA A 94 17.22 17.38 -10.31
C ALA A 94 16.79 16.28 -11.28
N PRO A 95 17.74 15.66 -12.02
CA PRO A 95 17.48 14.42 -12.74
C PRO A 95 16.80 13.43 -11.81
N SER A 96 15.68 12.82 -12.24
CA SER A 96 15.05 11.78 -11.44
C SER A 96 16.00 10.60 -11.40
N GLU A 97 16.40 10.16 -10.21
CA GLU A 97 17.15 8.90 -10.11
C GLU A 97 16.28 7.70 -10.50
N ASP A 98 14.95 7.79 -10.43
CA ASP A 98 14.06 6.69 -10.81
C ASP A 98 12.78 7.19 -11.50
N ALA A 99 12.70 7.02 -12.83
CA ALA A 99 11.41 7.07 -13.52
C ALA A 99 10.61 5.80 -13.14
N PRO A 100 9.28 5.89 -12.93
CA PRO A 100 8.47 4.70 -12.66
C PRO A 100 8.59 3.70 -13.82
N THR A 101 9.28 2.58 -13.59
CA THR A 101 9.39 1.51 -14.58
C THR A 101 8.02 0.86 -14.78
N LYS A 102 7.71 0.35 -15.98
CA LYS A 102 6.50 -0.47 -16.22
C LYS A 102 6.34 -1.60 -15.19
N ARG A 103 7.46 -2.18 -14.74
CA ARG A 103 7.54 -3.17 -13.66
C ARG A 103 7.08 -2.63 -12.31
N GLY A 104 7.50 -1.43 -11.94
CA GLY A 104 7.06 -0.77 -10.71
C GLY A 104 5.56 -0.46 -10.75
N ILE A 105 5.06 0.04 -11.88
CA ILE A 105 3.64 0.38 -12.07
C ILE A 105 2.77 -0.88 -12.02
N SER A 106 3.13 -1.94 -12.75
CA SER A 106 2.35 -3.19 -12.78
C SER A 106 2.27 -3.85 -11.40
N ARG A 107 3.39 -3.88 -10.64
CA ARG A 107 3.38 -4.36 -9.25
C ARG A 107 2.54 -3.50 -8.33
N MET A 108 2.63 -2.18 -8.44
CA MET A 108 1.76 -1.26 -7.68
C MET A 108 0.28 -1.51 -7.97
N LEU A 109 -0.10 -1.66 -9.25
CA LEU A 109 -1.47 -1.97 -9.65
C LEU A 109 -1.91 -3.33 -9.12
N LEU A 110 -1.04 -4.34 -9.15
CA LEU A 110 -1.32 -5.66 -8.60
C LEU A 110 -1.55 -5.62 -7.08
N MET A 111 -0.77 -4.84 -6.35
CA MET A 111 -0.98 -4.63 -4.90
C MET A 111 -2.31 -3.92 -4.63
N LEU A 112 -2.64 -2.87 -5.38
CA LEU A 112 -3.93 -2.17 -5.26
C LEU A 112 -5.11 -3.11 -5.55
N ALA A 113 -4.99 -3.93 -6.60
CA ALA A 113 -5.99 -4.94 -6.94
C ALA A 113 -6.13 -6.00 -5.83
N ALA A 114 -5.02 -6.45 -5.23
CA ALA A 114 -5.05 -7.39 -4.11
C ALA A 114 -5.72 -6.80 -2.86
N ILE A 115 -5.48 -5.52 -2.55
CA ILE A 115 -6.15 -4.82 -1.44
C ILE A 115 -7.65 -4.68 -1.71
N ALA A 116 -8.06 -4.32 -2.93
CA ALA A 116 -9.47 -4.26 -3.30
C ALA A 116 -10.14 -5.65 -3.22
N ALA A 117 -9.46 -6.69 -3.71
CA ALA A 117 -9.93 -8.07 -3.64
C ALA A 117 -10.06 -8.56 -2.18
N TYR A 118 -9.15 -8.17 -1.29
CA TYR A 118 -9.26 -8.42 0.15
C TYR A 118 -10.57 -7.84 0.71
N GLY A 119 -10.90 -6.59 0.38
CA GLY A 119 -12.14 -5.95 0.82
C GLY A 119 -13.39 -6.70 0.38
N VAL A 120 -13.40 -7.23 -0.86
CA VAL A 120 -14.52 -8.04 -1.38
C VAL A 120 -14.55 -9.42 -0.74
N ALA A 121 -13.40 -10.09 -0.59
CA ALA A 121 -13.31 -11.43 -0.01
C ALA A 121 -13.75 -11.47 1.46
N TRP A 122 -13.62 -10.36 2.18
CA TRP A 122 -14.07 -10.23 3.56
C TRP A 122 -15.59 -10.38 3.73
N TYR A 123 -16.39 -10.18 2.67
CA TYR A 123 -17.84 -10.47 2.70
C TYR A 123 -18.17 -11.96 2.70
N PHE A 124 -17.23 -12.82 2.28
CA PHE A 124 -17.46 -14.24 2.05
C PHE A 124 -16.64 -15.15 2.96
N LEU A 125 -15.46 -14.70 3.39
CA LEU A 125 -14.49 -15.48 4.14
C LEU A 125 -14.15 -14.81 5.48
N HIS A 126 -13.79 -15.61 6.47
CA HIS A 126 -13.35 -15.15 7.79
C HIS A 126 -12.04 -14.36 7.69
N PHE A 127 -11.92 -13.28 8.47
CA PHE A 127 -10.73 -12.43 8.58
C PHE A 127 -9.39 -13.16 8.51
N VAL A 128 -9.17 -14.20 9.32
CA VAL A 128 -7.88 -14.91 9.37
C VAL A 128 -7.44 -15.43 8.01
N ILE A 129 -8.38 -16.02 7.24
CA ILE A 129 -8.06 -16.61 5.93
C ILE A 129 -7.73 -15.51 4.93
N VAL A 130 -8.56 -14.47 4.87
CA VAL A 130 -8.39 -13.39 3.88
C VAL A 130 -7.12 -12.58 4.15
N THR A 131 -6.80 -12.31 5.42
CA THR A 131 -5.60 -11.56 5.82
C THR A 131 -4.32 -12.36 5.57
N LEU A 132 -4.33 -13.67 5.81
CA LEU A 132 -3.19 -14.54 5.47
C LEU A 132 -2.91 -14.53 3.98
N LEU A 133 -3.96 -14.66 3.15
CA LEU A 133 -3.82 -14.65 1.69
C LEU A 133 -3.31 -13.28 1.19
N LEU A 134 -3.84 -12.19 1.73
CA LEU A 134 -3.36 -10.85 1.39
C LEU A 134 -1.89 -10.66 1.78
N ALA A 135 -1.52 -10.97 3.01
CA ALA A 135 -0.16 -10.79 3.51
C ALA A 135 0.85 -11.66 2.73
N ALA A 136 0.52 -12.93 2.46
CA ALA A 136 1.35 -13.80 1.64
C ALA A 136 1.47 -13.28 0.19
N GLY A 137 0.34 -12.84 -0.39
CA GLY A 137 0.30 -12.27 -1.74
C GLY A 137 1.16 -11.01 -1.85
N LEU A 138 1.03 -10.07 -0.92
CA LEU A 138 1.86 -8.85 -0.92
C LEU A 138 3.34 -9.17 -0.74
N THR A 139 3.69 -10.07 0.19
CA THR A 139 5.10 -10.49 0.36
C THR A 139 5.65 -11.12 -0.90
N PHE A 140 4.87 -11.93 -1.61
CA PHE A 140 5.26 -12.52 -2.89
C PHE A 140 5.47 -11.46 -3.97
N VAL A 141 4.57 -10.49 -4.11
CA VAL A 141 4.71 -9.38 -5.08
C VAL A 141 5.93 -8.51 -4.76
N LEU A 142 6.23 -8.31 -3.48
CA LEU A 142 7.41 -7.59 -3.00
C LEU A 142 8.71 -8.39 -3.16
N GLY A 143 8.64 -9.67 -3.57
CA GLY A 143 9.81 -10.51 -3.87
C GLY A 143 10.31 -11.34 -2.69
N GLY A 144 9.54 -11.43 -1.59
CA GLY A 144 9.72 -12.47 -0.59
C GLY A 144 9.45 -13.83 -1.23
N ARG A 145 10.36 -14.78 -1.04
CA ARG A 145 10.33 -16.09 -1.72
C ARG A 145 10.64 -17.26 -0.78
N GLY A 146 11.16 -16.98 0.42
CA GLY A 146 11.39 -18.03 1.40
C GLY A 146 10.10 -18.48 2.08
N TRP A 147 10.02 -19.73 2.53
CA TRP A 147 8.89 -20.22 3.34
C TRP A 147 8.69 -19.38 4.62
N ARG A 148 9.77 -18.80 5.15
CA ARG A 148 9.72 -17.84 6.26
C ARG A 148 8.98 -16.56 5.87
N ASP A 149 9.22 -16.06 4.67
CA ASP A 149 8.60 -14.82 4.18
C ASP A 149 7.14 -15.07 3.76
N LEU A 150 6.83 -16.24 3.18
CA LEU A 150 5.49 -16.56 2.67
C LEU A 150 4.55 -17.18 3.70
N VAL A 151 5.06 -17.70 4.82
CA VAL A 151 4.24 -18.37 5.85
C VAL A 151 4.44 -17.73 7.20
N LEU A 152 5.68 -17.68 7.71
CA LEU A 152 5.94 -17.20 9.07
C LEU A 152 5.56 -15.71 9.22
N PHE A 153 5.97 -14.87 8.27
CA PHE A 153 5.63 -13.44 8.30
C PHE A 153 4.10 -13.19 8.21
N PRO A 154 3.35 -13.75 7.24
CA PRO A 154 1.90 -13.59 7.16
C PRO A 154 1.16 -14.09 8.40
N VAL A 155 1.59 -15.22 8.98
CA VAL A 155 1.00 -15.76 10.20
C VAL A 155 1.22 -14.82 11.37
N ILE A 156 2.46 -14.36 11.60
CA ILE A 156 2.77 -13.42 12.69
C ILE A 156 1.95 -12.13 12.52
N VAL A 157 1.93 -11.56 11.32
CA VAL A 157 1.17 -10.34 11.02
C VAL A 157 -0.32 -10.54 11.30
N THR A 158 -0.90 -11.64 10.84
CA THR A 158 -2.32 -11.95 11.05
C THR A 158 -2.64 -12.15 12.53
N VAL A 159 -1.78 -12.83 13.28
CA VAL A 159 -1.96 -13.02 14.73
C VAL A 159 -1.92 -11.68 15.47
N VAL A 160 -0.97 -10.80 15.13
CA VAL A 160 -0.87 -9.46 15.73
C VAL A 160 -2.12 -8.63 15.40
N LEU A 161 -2.56 -8.62 14.13
CA LEU A 161 -3.77 -7.91 13.73
C LEU A 161 -5.01 -8.46 14.41
N TYR A 162 -5.15 -9.79 14.51
CA TYR A 162 -6.24 -10.43 15.24
C TYR A 162 -6.25 -10.02 16.70
N GLY A 163 -5.08 -9.97 17.35
CA GLY A 163 -4.94 -9.49 18.73
C GLY A 163 -5.37 -8.02 18.87
N VAL A 164 -4.93 -7.15 17.97
CA VAL A 164 -5.32 -5.73 18.00
C VAL A 164 -6.82 -5.56 17.77
N PHE A 165 -7.38 -6.18 16.74
CA PHE A 165 -8.81 -5.98 16.43
C PHE A 165 -9.74 -6.72 17.41
N GLY A 166 -9.39 -7.95 17.77
CA GLY A 166 -10.22 -8.81 18.62
C GLY A 166 -10.09 -8.50 20.11
N LEU A 167 -8.87 -8.24 20.62
CA LEU A 167 -8.65 -8.01 22.05
C LEU A 167 -8.62 -6.52 22.41
N LEU A 168 -8.01 -5.67 21.58
CA LEU A 168 -7.82 -4.26 21.90
C LEU A 168 -8.99 -3.39 21.46
N LEU A 169 -9.60 -3.71 20.31
CA LEU A 169 -10.71 -2.93 19.73
C LEU A 169 -12.09 -3.58 19.90
N GLY A 170 -12.18 -4.83 20.38
CA GLY A 170 -13.45 -5.51 20.68
C GLY A 170 -14.37 -5.71 19.47
N VAL A 171 -13.83 -5.66 18.25
CA VAL A 171 -14.62 -5.74 17.02
C VAL A 171 -14.88 -7.22 16.67
N PRO A 172 -16.11 -7.60 16.30
CA PRO A 172 -16.38 -8.94 15.76
C PRO A 172 -15.64 -9.12 14.42
N LEU A 173 -14.76 -10.14 14.36
CA LEU A 173 -13.83 -10.45 13.27
C LEU A 173 -14.29 -11.62 12.38
#